data_AF-A0A2W4HX78-F1
#
_entry.id   AF-A0A2W4HX78-F1
#
_cell.length_a   1.000
_cell.length_b   1.000
_cell.length_c   1.000
_cell.angle_alpha   90.00
_cell.angle_beta   90.00
_cell.angle_gamma   90.00
#
_symmetry.space_group_name_H-M   'P 1'
#
loop_
_entity.id
_entity.type
_entity.pdbx_description
1 polymer ?
#
loop_
_entity_poly.entity_id
_entity_poly.type
_entity_poly.pdbx_seq_one_letter_code
_entity_poly.pdbx_strand_id
1 'polypeptide(L)'
;MKTISVKEAAQALGITPRAVIYRIQNGDLNGHQTPNPYGVNEWRIYPTKDISQKLKLGNDSTSQEIDFAPQEETVDAETVSEETASEAPQYQAWVEAERQHMRVIAEEMMKPLLETIRHQERLLEDQGRQLKLLPDFEKQAEEERKAAQLKALEVEALRKQIEALQTEQEETEKAKEQVALLEQSLEEAKLQAEAELLKLKEEKESQLKEVEEQLKTLSQTVHDLKQPWWKKMFGISPEADATKSSQNEQ
;
A
#
# COMPACT_ATOMS: atom_id res chain seq x y z
N MET A 1 44.19 -5.55 22.64
CA MET A 1 44.31 -4.10 22.89
C MET A 1 43.07 -3.64 23.64
N LYS A 2 43.21 -2.82 24.69
CA LYS A 2 42.06 -2.33 25.48
C LYS A 2 41.32 -1.28 24.66
N THR A 3 40.03 -1.48 24.41
CA THR A 3 39.16 -0.49 23.76
C THR A 3 38.51 0.40 24.80
N ILE A 4 38.21 1.64 24.41
CA ILE A 4 37.58 2.65 25.27
C ILE A 4 36.21 3.03 24.72
N SER A 5 35.35 3.56 25.57
CA SER A 5 34.05 4.08 25.17
C SER A 5 34.15 5.44 24.47
N VAL A 6 33.12 5.82 23.71
CA VAL A 6 33.01 7.15 23.09
C VAL A 6 33.12 8.27 24.13
N LYS A 7 32.55 8.07 25.34
CA LYS A 7 32.56 9.08 26.41
C LYS A 7 33.98 9.32 26.95
N GLU A 8 34.74 8.25 27.19
CA GLU A 8 36.13 8.35 27.64
C GLU A 8 37.02 8.97 26.55
N ALA A 9 36.80 8.62 25.29
CA ALA A 9 37.52 9.23 24.16
C ALA A 9 37.19 10.72 24.00
N ALA A 10 35.93 11.09 24.18
CA ALA A 10 35.45 12.48 24.15
C ALA A 10 36.12 13.31 25.25
N GLN A 11 36.16 12.79 26.48
CA GLN A 11 36.81 13.44 27.62
C GLN A 11 38.32 13.60 27.40
N ALA A 12 39.00 12.57 26.89
CA ALA A 12 40.43 12.64 26.60
C ALA A 12 40.76 13.66 25.49
N LEU A 13 39.91 13.78 24.47
CA LEU A 13 40.12 14.68 23.35
C LEU A 13 39.58 16.10 23.59
N GLY A 14 38.80 16.32 24.64
CA GLY A 14 38.13 17.60 24.91
C GLY A 14 37.09 17.97 23.86
N ILE A 15 36.46 16.97 23.23
CA ILE A 15 35.43 17.16 22.18
C ILE A 15 34.13 16.49 22.58
N THR A 16 33.03 16.83 21.89
CA THR A 16 31.73 16.22 22.18
C THR A 16 31.68 14.76 21.71
N PRO A 17 30.88 13.88 22.37
CA PRO A 17 30.71 12.49 21.94
C PRO A 17 30.25 12.36 20.48
N ARG A 18 29.42 13.29 19.99
CA ARG A 18 28.98 13.33 18.59
C ARG A 18 30.13 13.60 17.62
N ALA A 19 31.05 14.50 17.98
CA ALA A 19 32.24 14.77 17.18
C ALA A 19 33.19 13.56 17.12
N VAL A 20 33.26 12.76 18.18
CA VAL A 20 34.02 11.50 18.17
C VAL A 20 33.43 10.51 17.17
N ILE A 21 32.11 10.33 17.16
CA ILE A 21 31.42 9.43 16.20
C ILE A 21 31.64 9.91 14.76
N TYR A 22 31.57 11.22 14.52
CA TYR A 22 31.83 11.79 13.20
C TYR A 22 33.26 11.53 12.72
N ARG A 23 34.27 11.64 13.61
CA ARG A 23 35.67 11.28 13.30
C ARG A 23 35.86 9.80 13.00
N ILE A 24 35.06 8.92 13.61
CA ILE A 24 35.07 7.49 13.27
C ILE A 24 34.51 7.27 11.86
N GLN A 25 33.39 7.93 11.54
CA GLN A 25 32.76 7.84 10.21
C GLN A 25 33.64 8.40 9.10
N ASN A 26 34.42 9.43 9.40
CA ASN A 26 35.38 10.03 8.47
C ASN A 26 36.71 9.28 8.37
N GLY A 27 36.94 8.25 9.20
CA GLY A 27 38.15 7.44 9.19
C GLY A 27 39.34 8.03 9.97
N ASP A 28 39.16 9.16 10.66
CA ASP A 28 40.20 9.78 11.50
C ASP A 28 40.46 8.99 12.80
N LEU A 29 39.46 8.22 13.25
CA LEU A 29 39.55 7.35 14.43
C LEU A 29 39.05 5.94 14.10
N ASN A 30 39.79 4.92 14.53
CA ASN A 30 39.40 3.53 14.35
C ASN A 30 38.54 3.04 15.52
N GLY A 31 37.35 2.51 15.23
CA GLY A 31 36.47 1.91 16.22
C GLY A 31 35.51 0.88 15.59
N HIS A 32 34.90 0.05 16.43
CA HIS A 32 33.88 -0.93 16.04
C HIS A 32 32.68 -0.85 16.98
N GLN A 33 31.52 -1.34 16.55
CA GLN A 33 30.34 -1.43 17.41
C GLN A 33 30.33 -2.75 18.16
N THR A 34 30.12 -2.69 19.47
CA THR A 34 29.98 -3.87 20.33
C THR A 34 28.67 -3.76 21.11
N PRO A 35 27.87 -4.83 21.21
CA PRO A 35 26.67 -4.82 22.04
C PRO A 35 27.07 -4.75 23.53
N ASN A 36 26.49 -3.80 24.26
CA ASN A 36 26.57 -3.70 25.72
C ASN A 36 25.72 -4.83 26.36
N PRO A 37 25.91 -5.25 27.62
CA PRO A 37 24.98 -6.08 28.41
C PRO A 37 23.48 -5.81 28.26
N TYR A 38 23.10 -4.58 27.90
CA TYR A 38 21.70 -4.19 27.65
C TYR A 38 21.24 -4.40 26.18
N GLY A 39 22.06 -5.03 25.33
CA GLY A 39 21.75 -5.29 23.92
C GLY A 39 21.89 -4.07 22.99
N VAL A 40 22.29 -2.91 23.51
CA VAL A 40 22.48 -1.69 22.72
C VAL A 40 23.90 -1.65 22.14
N ASN A 41 24.01 -1.39 20.83
CA ASN A 41 25.30 -1.26 20.15
C ASN A 41 25.98 0.04 20.52
N GLU A 42 27.17 -0.06 21.12
CA GLU A 42 28.00 1.08 21.49
C GLU A 42 29.32 1.06 20.70
N TRP A 43 29.77 2.25 20.29
CA TRP A 43 31.07 2.39 19.64
C TRP A 43 32.21 2.21 20.64
N ARG A 44 33.10 1.26 20.34
CA ARG A 44 34.35 0.98 21.05
C ARG A 44 35.52 1.42 20.19
N ILE A 45 36.34 2.32 20.73
CA ILE A 45 37.41 3.00 19.99
C ILE A 45 38.75 2.41 20.37
N TYR A 46 39.65 2.26 19.41
CA TYR A 46 41.04 1.93 19.65
C TYR A 46 41.80 3.21 20.06
N PRO A 47 42.35 3.28 21.28
CA PRO A 47 43.03 4.48 21.74
C PRO A 47 44.23 4.84 20.85
N THR A 48 44.26 6.06 20.33
CA THR A 48 45.46 6.63 19.70
C THR A 48 46.47 7.05 20.77
N LYS A 49 47.71 7.37 20.35
CA LYS A 49 48.78 7.77 21.28
C LYS A 49 48.37 8.95 22.18
N ASP A 50 47.69 9.93 21.60
CA ASP A 50 47.24 11.14 22.30
C ASP A 50 46.15 10.85 23.33
N ILE A 51 45.19 9.99 22.99
CA ILE A 51 44.11 9.57 23.88
C ILE A 51 44.66 8.76 25.06
N SER A 52 45.60 7.85 24.76
CA SER A 52 46.23 7.00 25.77
C SER A 52 47.06 7.79 26.78
N GLN A 53 47.70 8.89 26.35
CA GLN A 53 48.47 9.76 27.21
C GLN A 53 47.56 10.60 28.11
N LYS A 54 46.48 11.17 27.57
CA LYS A 54 45.56 12.03 28.34
C LYS A 54 44.70 11.25 29.33
N LEU A 55 44.30 10.01 29.01
CA LEU A 55 43.59 9.14 29.97
C LEU A 55 44.46 8.76 31.18
N LYS A 56 45.79 8.69 31.02
CA LYS A 56 46.69 8.45 32.15
C LYS A 56 46.84 9.65 33.08
N LEU A 57 46.69 10.88 32.56
CA LEU A 57 46.73 12.11 33.36
C LEU A 57 45.41 12.40 34.07
N GLY A 58 44.26 12.03 33.47
CA GLY A 58 42.93 12.33 34.04
C GLY A 58 42.53 11.49 35.25
N ASN A 59 43.20 10.37 35.51
CA ASN A 59 42.84 9.47 36.61
C ASN A 59 43.40 9.91 37.98
N ASP A 60 44.17 11.01 38.02
CA ASP A 60 44.87 11.52 39.21
C ASP A 60 44.25 12.84 39.74
N SER A 61 43.10 13.27 39.22
CA SER A 61 42.58 14.64 39.48
C SER A 61 41.07 14.76 39.67
N THR A 62 40.42 13.82 40.36
CA THR A 62 39.00 14.03 40.72
C THR A 62 38.63 13.41 42.06
N SER A 63 38.64 14.24 43.11
CA SER A 63 37.62 14.31 44.17
C SER A 63 38.03 15.39 45.18
N GLN A 64 37.68 16.66 44.91
CA GLN A 64 37.44 17.61 45.99
C GLN A 64 35.94 17.91 45.97
N GLU A 65 35.27 17.24 46.89
CA GLU A 65 33.88 17.41 47.27
C GLU A 65 33.78 18.74 48.04
N ILE A 66 33.11 19.74 47.46
CA ILE A 66 32.88 21.02 48.13
C ILE A 66 31.64 20.86 49.00
N ASP A 67 31.87 20.69 50.29
CA ASP A 67 30.87 20.64 51.35
C ASP A 67 30.40 22.07 51.69
N PHE A 68 29.12 22.37 51.46
CA PHE A 68 28.51 23.65 51.85
C PHE A 68 27.80 23.47 53.20
N ALA A 69 28.52 23.71 54.29
CA ALA A 69 27.91 23.92 55.59
C ALA A 69 27.29 25.33 55.67
N PRO A 70 26.03 25.50 56.15
CA PRO A 70 25.48 26.82 56.42
C PRO A 70 26.21 27.43 57.63
N GLN A 71 26.93 28.52 57.44
CA GLN A 71 27.39 29.34 58.56
C GLN A 71 26.20 30.19 59.04
N GLU A 72 25.58 29.79 60.14
CA GLU A 72 24.71 30.67 60.94
C GLU A 72 25.59 31.70 61.66
N GLU A 73 25.92 32.78 60.97
CA GLU A 73 26.41 34.00 61.60
C GLU A 73 25.19 34.84 61.98
N THR A 74 24.61 34.55 63.15
CA THR A 74 23.59 35.38 63.78
C THR A 74 24.26 36.68 64.23
N VAL A 75 24.18 37.71 63.39
CA VAL A 75 24.44 39.09 63.79
C VAL A 75 23.39 39.46 64.86
N ASP A 76 23.80 39.41 66.12
CA ASP A 76 23.07 39.97 67.24
C ASP A 76 22.93 41.48 67.01
N ALA A 77 21.72 41.91 66.66
CA ALA A 77 21.37 43.32 66.60
C ALA A 77 21.37 43.87 68.03
N GLU A 78 22.51 44.42 68.45
CA GLU A 78 22.65 45.22 69.65
C GLU A 78 21.64 46.37 69.57
N THR A 79 20.59 46.27 70.38
CA THR A 79 19.53 47.28 70.48
C THR A 79 20.09 48.46 71.26
N VAL A 80 20.75 49.37 70.54
CA VAL A 80 21.05 50.71 71.01
C VAL A 80 19.72 51.41 71.30
N SER A 81 19.25 51.28 72.54
CA SER A 81 18.16 52.05 73.10
C SER A 81 18.70 53.44 73.43
N GLU A 82 18.90 54.25 72.39
CA GLU A 82 19.25 55.66 72.54
C GLU A 82 17.97 56.46 72.74
N GLU A 83 17.84 56.97 73.95
CA GLU A 83 16.80 57.84 74.45
C GLU A 83 16.78 59.17 73.66
N THR A 84 16.11 59.19 72.50
CA THR A 84 15.91 60.41 71.69
C THR A 84 14.43 60.62 71.36
N ALA A 85 13.62 60.84 72.40
CA ALA A 85 12.20 61.20 72.29
C ALA A 85 11.94 62.61 71.71
N SER A 86 12.86 63.20 70.93
CA SER A 86 12.69 64.50 70.27
C SER A 86 12.84 64.50 68.74
N GLU A 87 13.29 63.40 68.10
CA GLU A 87 13.45 63.35 66.62
C GLU A 87 12.49 62.36 65.91
N ALA A 88 11.74 61.57 66.69
CA ALA A 88 10.73 60.62 66.19
C ALA A 88 9.74 61.18 65.15
N PRO A 89 9.18 62.40 65.27
CA PRO A 89 8.24 62.92 64.26
C PRO A 89 8.93 63.30 62.95
N GLN A 90 10.21 63.69 62.97
CA GLN A 90 10.95 64.10 61.76
C GLN A 90 11.39 62.89 60.93
N TYR A 91 11.85 61.83 61.60
CA TYR A 91 12.18 60.57 60.93
C TYR A 91 10.94 59.89 60.33
N GLN A 92 9.81 59.89 61.04
CA GLN A 92 8.56 59.36 60.51
C GLN A 92 8.07 60.14 59.28
N ALA A 93 8.15 61.47 59.32
CA ALA A 93 7.82 62.31 58.17
C ALA A 93 8.74 62.04 56.96
N TRP A 94 10.04 61.82 57.18
CA TRP A 94 10.97 61.43 56.12
C TRP A 94 10.64 60.05 55.54
N VAL A 95 10.35 59.05 56.38
CA VAL A 95 9.94 57.71 55.92
C VAL A 95 8.64 57.76 55.11
N GLU A 96 7.67 58.59 55.51
CA GLU A 96 6.43 58.77 54.77
C GLU A 96 6.65 59.47 53.43
N ALA A 97 7.51 60.50 53.38
CA ALA A 97 7.89 61.17 52.14
C ALA A 97 8.62 60.21 51.18
N GLU A 98 9.54 59.39 51.69
CA GLU A 98 10.25 58.38 50.89
C GLU A 98 9.29 57.29 50.38
N ARG A 99 8.29 56.89 51.17
CA ARG A 99 7.22 55.98 50.73
C ARG A 99 6.36 56.59 49.62
N GLN A 100 6.06 57.89 49.70
CA GLN A 100 5.32 58.59 48.65
C GLN A 100 6.16 58.69 47.36
N HIS A 101 7.44 59.02 47.49
CA HIS A 101 8.39 59.05 46.37
C HIS A 101 8.52 57.67 45.70
N MET A 102 8.72 56.61 46.48
CA MET A 102 8.75 55.23 45.99
C MET A 102 7.42 54.79 45.36
N ARG A 103 6.28 55.28 45.88
CA ARG A 103 4.98 55.06 45.25
C ARG A 103 4.94 55.71 43.86
N VAL A 104 5.33 56.97 43.72
CA VAL A 104 5.35 57.65 42.41
C VAL A 104 6.26 56.90 41.43
N ILE A 105 7.47 56.50 41.85
CA ILE A 105 8.37 55.70 41.01
C ILE A 105 7.75 54.35 40.62
N ALA A 106 7.15 53.65 41.58
CA ALA A 106 6.47 52.37 41.33
C ALA A 106 5.29 52.54 40.35
N GLU A 107 4.53 53.63 40.46
CA GLU A 107 3.36 53.88 39.62
C GLU A 107 3.72 54.37 38.23
N GLU A 108 4.69 55.27 38.10
CA GLU A 108 5.06 55.87 36.81
C GLU A 108 6.06 55.03 36.03
N MET A 109 7.01 54.38 36.69
CA MET A 109 8.06 53.63 36.01
C MET A 109 7.83 52.12 36.05
N MET A 110 7.42 51.58 37.20
CA MET A 110 7.35 50.13 37.36
C MET A 110 6.06 49.52 36.78
N LYS A 111 4.90 50.20 36.88
CA LYS A 111 3.63 49.73 36.27
C LYS A 111 3.73 49.52 34.76
N PRO A 112 4.18 50.48 33.92
CA PRO A 112 4.25 50.25 32.47
C PRO A 112 5.23 49.13 32.11
N LEU A 113 6.36 49.00 32.82
CA LEU A 113 7.29 47.89 32.62
C LEU A 113 6.64 46.55 32.96
N LEU A 114 5.93 46.44 34.08
CA LEU A 114 5.20 45.23 34.46
C LEU A 114 4.10 44.89 33.44
N GLU A 115 3.40 45.89 32.89
CA GLU A 115 2.42 45.68 31.83
C GLU A 115 3.07 45.17 30.53
N THR A 116 4.22 45.73 30.14
CA THR A 116 4.97 45.24 28.97
C THR A 116 5.48 43.81 29.18
N ILE A 117 5.98 43.48 30.38
CA ILE A 117 6.42 42.12 30.72
C ILE A 117 5.25 41.15 30.64
N ARG A 118 4.11 41.48 31.25
CA ARG A 118 2.89 40.64 31.19
C ARG A 118 2.40 40.46 29.76
N HIS A 119 2.51 41.49 28.92
CA HIS A 119 2.15 41.39 27.51
C HIS A 119 3.10 40.46 26.73
N GLN A 120 4.41 40.59 26.96
CA GLN A 120 5.41 39.72 26.36
C GLN A 120 5.26 38.26 26.82
N GLU A 121 4.95 38.04 28.10
CA GLU A 121 4.67 36.70 28.64
C GLU A 121 3.49 36.06 27.91
N ARG A 122 2.38 36.78 27.71
CA ARG A 122 1.23 36.27 26.93
C ARG A 122 1.60 35.94 25.49
N LEU A 123 2.38 36.80 24.83
CA LEU A 123 2.84 36.54 23.46
C LEU A 123 3.73 35.30 23.39
N LEU A 124 4.64 35.11 24.35
CA LEU A 124 5.50 33.93 24.43
C LEU A 124 4.69 32.66 24.72
N GLU A 125 3.68 32.75 25.58
CA GLU A 125 2.75 31.65 25.84
C GLU A 125 1.98 31.26 24.57
N ASP A 126 1.44 32.25 23.84
CA ASP A 126 0.69 32.01 22.60
C ASP A 126 1.57 31.43 21.50
N GLN A 127 2.79 31.96 21.33
CA GLN A 127 3.80 31.40 20.43
C GLN A 127 4.19 29.98 20.85
N GLY A 128 4.37 29.73 22.15
CA GLY A 128 4.65 28.41 22.70
C GLY A 128 3.53 27.41 22.41
N ARG A 129 2.27 27.83 22.51
CA ARG A 129 1.10 27.02 22.12
C ARG A 129 1.11 26.71 20.62
N GLN A 130 1.38 27.70 19.77
CA GLN A 130 1.44 27.51 18.32
C GLN A 130 2.58 26.56 17.91
N LEU A 131 3.78 26.75 18.45
CA LEU A 131 4.93 25.90 18.20
C LEU A 131 4.68 24.46 18.65
N LYS A 132 3.94 24.28 19.76
CA LYS A 132 3.56 22.95 20.25
C LYS A 132 2.56 22.23 19.33
N LEU A 133 1.78 22.95 18.53
CA LEU A 133 0.85 22.38 17.56
C LEU A 133 1.52 22.01 16.22
N LEU A 134 2.69 22.58 15.89
CA LEU A 134 3.38 22.29 14.62
C LEU A 134 3.67 20.79 14.41
N PRO A 135 4.20 20.05 15.41
CA PRO A 135 4.42 18.60 15.27
C PRO A 135 3.15 17.82 14.99
N ASP A 136 2.00 18.24 15.55
CA ASP A 136 0.73 17.59 15.33
C ASP A 136 0.22 17.82 13.90
N PHE A 137 0.41 19.03 13.35
CA PHE A 137 0.10 19.32 11.94
C PHE A 137 1.01 18.57 10.97
N GLU A 138 2.31 18.49 11.26
CA GLU A 138 3.25 17.70 10.46
C GLU A 138 2.86 16.22 10.46
N LYS A 139 2.56 15.69 11.64
CA LYS A 139 2.11 14.30 11.80
C LYS A 139 0.81 14.05 11.06
N GLN A 140 -0.18 14.93 11.17
CA GLN A 140 -1.45 14.80 10.46
C GLN A 140 -1.24 14.86 8.94
N ALA A 141 -0.43 15.80 8.45
CA ALA A 141 -0.13 15.91 7.02
C ALA A 141 0.59 14.67 6.49
N GLU A 142 1.51 14.08 7.26
CA GLU A 142 2.15 12.81 6.92
C GLU A 142 1.15 11.63 6.90
N GLU A 143 0.28 11.55 7.90
CA GLU A 143 -0.76 10.52 7.97
C GLU A 143 -1.73 10.63 6.80
N GLU A 144 -2.16 11.83 6.43
CA GLU A 144 -3.00 12.08 5.26
C GLU A 144 -2.29 11.69 3.95
N ARG A 145 -1.00 12.01 3.81
CA ARG A 145 -0.19 11.57 2.66
C ARG A 145 -0.09 10.05 2.59
N LYS A 146 0.20 9.39 3.71
CA LYS A 146 0.29 7.91 3.78
C LYS A 146 -1.07 7.28 3.47
N ALA A 147 -2.16 7.82 4.01
CA ALA A 147 -3.52 7.35 3.73
C ALA A 147 -3.91 7.54 2.26
N ALA A 148 -3.55 8.67 1.65
CA ALA A 148 -3.78 8.93 0.23
C ALA A 148 -2.97 7.97 -0.66
N GLN A 149 -1.72 7.68 -0.30
CA GLN A 149 -0.89 6.71 -1.01
C GLN A 149 -1.46 5.29 -0.93
N LEU A 150 -1.89 4.84 0.25
CA LEU A 150 -2.52 3.54 0.41
C LEU A 150 -3.81 3.44 -0.41
N LYS A 151 -4.67 4.46 -0.36
CA LYS A 151 -5.89 4.52 -1.17
C LYS A 151 -5.58 4.50 -2.68
N ALA A 152 -4.53 5.19 -3.12
CA ALA A 152 -4.12 5.18 -4.53
C ALA A 152 -3.69 3.77 -4.98
N LEU A 153 -2.92 3.06 -4.14
CA LEU A 153 -2.51 1.68 -4.41
C LEU A 153 -3.71 0.72 -4.41
N GLU A 154 -4.67 0.90 -3.50
CA GLU A 154 -5.93 0.13 -3.50
C GLU A 154 -6.72 0.35 -4.79
N VAL A 155 -6.86 1.62 -5.23
CA VAL A 155 -7.55 1.95 -6.49
C VAL A 155 -6.83 1.34 -7.69
N GLU A 156 -5.50 1.37 -7.72
CA GLU A 156 -4.71 0.76 -8.79
C GLU A 156 -4.87 -0.76 -8.81
N ALA A 157 -4.83 -1.41 -7.64
CA ALA A 157 -5.06 -2.85 -7.52
C ALA A 157 -6.47 -3.25 -7.98
N LEU A 158 -7.50 -2.49 -7.60
CA LEU A 158 -8.88 -2.72 -8.04
C LEU A 158 -9.04 -2.48 -9.55
N ARG A 159 -8.41 -1.44 -10.11
CA ARG A 159 -8.40 -1.21 -11.56
C ARG A 159 -7.79 -2.39 -12.31
N LYS A 160 -6.68 -2.93 -11.82
CA LYS A 160 -6.04 -4.10 -12.41
C LYS A 160 -6.91 -5.36 -12.35
N GLN A 161 -7.66 -5.54 -11.26
CA GLN A 161 -8.64 -6.64 -11.15
C GLN A 161 -9.80 -6.47 -12.13
N ILE A 162 -10.31 -5.24 -12.28
CA ILE A 162 -11.38 -4.93 -13.25
C ILE A 162 -10.89 -5.18 -14.68
N GLU A 163 -9.68 -4.72 -15.02
CA GLU A 163 -9.08 -4.94 -16.34
C GLU A 163 -8.91 -6.44 -16.64
N ALA A 164 -8.42 -7.22 -15.68
CA ALA A 164 -8.31 -8.68 -15.83
C ALA A 164 -9.68 -9.34 -16.08
N LEU A 165 -10.71 -8.96 -15.32
CA LEU A 165 -12.06 -9.47 -15.51
C LEU A 165 -12.66 -9.05 -16.87
N GLN A 166 -12.38 -7.83 -17.33
CA GLN A 166 -12.81 -7.38 -18.66
C GLN A 166 -12.14 -8.18 -19.77
N THR A 167 -10.83 -8.43 -19.67
CA THR A 167 -10.13 -9.26 -20.66
C THR A 167 -10.65 -10.69 -20.68
N GLU A 168 -10.96 -11.28 -19.52
CA GLU A 168 -11.56 -12.62 -19.44
C GLU A 168 -12.97 -12.60 -20.07
N GLN A 169 -13.78 -11.58 -19.81
CA GLN A 169 -15.08 -11.42 -20.44
C GLN A 169 -14.97 -11.33 -21.97
N GLU A 170 -14.08 -10.49 -22.49
CA GLU A 170 -13.85 -10.38 -23.94
C GLU A 170 -13.38 -11.70 -24.56
N GLU A 171 -12.51 -12.46 -23.88
CA GLU A 171 -12.08 -13.79 -24.33
C GLU A 171 -13.25 -14.79 -24.33
N THR A 172 -14.09 -14.78 -23.31
CA THR A 172 -15.29 -15.64 -23.27
C THR A 172 -16.32 -15.25 -24.31
N GLU A 173 -16.48 -13.96 -24.63
CA GLU A 173 -17.35 -13.49 -25.70
C GLU A 173 -16.83 -13.92 -27.06
N LYS A 174 -15.54 -13.74 -27.35
CA LYS A 174 -14.89 -14.25 -28.57
C LYS A 174 -15.03 -15.78 -28.68
N ALA A 175 -14.87 -16.51 -27.58
CA ALA A 175 -15.06 -17.96 -27.56
C ALA A 175 -16.51 -18.35 -27.85
N LYS A 176 -17.50 -17.64 -27.29
CA LYS A 176 -18.92 -17.86 -27.58
C LYS A 176 -19.25 -17.58 -29.05
N GLU A 177 -18.70 -16.51 -29.62
CA GLU A 177 -18.84 -16.20 -31.05
C GLU A 177 -18.26 -17.31 -31.92
N GLN A 178 -17.06 -17.82 -31.60
CA GLN A 178 -16.46 -18.94 -32.32
C GLN A 178 -17.31 -20.22 -32.20
N VAL A 179 -17.83 -20.52 -31.01
CA VAL A 179 -18.73 -21.67 -30.81
C VAL A 179 -20.01 -21.51 -31.64
N ALA A 180 -20.63 -20.32 -31.63
CA ALA A 180 -21.83 -20.06 -32.43
C ALA A 180 -21.57 -20.22 -33.94
N LEU A 181 -20.42 -19.74 -34.44
CA LEU A 181 -20.03 -19.93 -35.84
C LEU A 181 -19.80 -21.41 -36.18
N LEU A 182 -19.15 -22.17 -35.29
CA LEU A 182 -18.93 -23.60 -35.48
C LEU A 182 -20.25 -24.37 -35.46
N GLU A 183 -21.18 -24.02 -34.55
CA GLU A 183 -22.52 -24.60 -34.48
C GLU A 183 -23.30 -24.37 -35.79
N GLN A 184 -23.30 -23.15 -36.32
CA GLN A 184 -23.91 -22.85 -37.60
C GLN A 184 -23.29 -23.67 -38.74
N SER A 185 -21.95 -23.72 -38.82
CA SER A 185 -21.26 -24.51 -39.86
C SER A 185 -21.56 -26.01 -39.76
N LEU A 186 -21.76 -26.51 -38.54
CA LEU A 186 -22.07 -27.91 -38.27
C LEU A 186 -23.52 -28.22 -38.66
N GLU A 187 -24.46 -27.31 -38.39
CA GLU A 187 -25.85 -27.42 -38.86
C GLU A 187 -25.93 -27.39 -40.39
N GLU A 188 -25.21 -26.48 -41.05
CA GLU A 188 -25.13 -26.43 -42.52
C GLU A 188 -24.56 -27.73 -43.10
N ALA A 189 -23.47 -28.24 -42.52
CA ALA A 189 -22.88 -29.51 -42.95
C ALA A 189 -23.83 -30.70 -42.76
N LYS A 190 -24.60 -30.72 -41.65
CA LYS A 190 -25.64 -31.74 -41.43
C LYS A 190 -26.73 -31.67 -42.50
N LEU A 191 -27.24 -30.47 -42.80
CA LEU A 191 -28.26 -30.29 -43.84
C LEU A 191 -27.75 -30.72 -45.22
N GLN A 192 -26.50 -30.39 -45.55
CA GLN A 192 -25.86 -30.84 -46.79
C GLN A 192 -25.74 -32.37 -46.84
N ALA A 193 -25.28 -33.00 -45.77
CA ALA A 193 -25.17 -34.46 -45.69
C ALA A 193 -26.53 -35.16 -45.78
N GLU A 194 -27.58 -34.61 -45.14
CA GLU A 194 -28.95 -35.11 -45.26
C GLU A 194 -29.48 -34.99 -46.69
N ALA A 195 -29.23 -33.86 -47.36
CA ALA A 195 -29.61 -33.67 -48.75
C ALA A 195 -28.88 -34.64 -49.71
N GLU A 196 -27.59 -34.89 -49.49
CA GLU A 196 -26.82 -35.89 -50.25
C GLU A 196 -27.33 -37.31 -50.00
N LEU A 197 -27.66 -37.66 -48.75
CA LEU A 197 -28.25 -38.96 -48.42
C LEU A 197 -29.60 -39.16 -49.11
N LEU A 198 -30.43 -38.12 -49.20
CA LEU A 198 -31.71 -38.18 -49.93
C LEU A 198 -31.49 -38.40 -51.42
N LYS A 199 -30.58 -37.65 -52.05
CA LYS A 199 -30.23 -37.85 -53.47
C LYS A 199 -29.72 -39.26 -53.75
N LEU A 200 -28.81 -39.76 -52.92
CA LEU A 200 -28.29 -41.12 -53.05
C LEU A 200 -29.39 -42.18 -52.87
N LYS A 201 -30.36 -41.96 -51.98
CA LYS A 201 -31.52 -42.86 -51.83
C LYS A 201 -32.38 -42.87 -53.09
N GLU A 202 -32.72 -41.70 -53.62
CA GLU A 202 -33.50 -41.59 -54.86
C GLU A 202 -32.78 -42.26 -56.05
N GLU A 203 -31.47 -42.02 -56.20
CA GLU A 203 -30.65 -42.69 -57.20
C GLU A 203 -30.66 -44.22 -57.01
N LYS A 204 -30.48 -44.71 -55.78
CA LYS A 204 -30.51 -46.15 -55.48
C LYS A 204 -31.87 -46.77 -55.74
N GLU A 205 -32.96 -46.09 -55.41
CA GLU A 205 -34.32 -46.54 -55.73
C GLU A 205 -34.57 -46.59 -57.24
N SER A 206 -34.07 -45.61 -57.99
CA SER A 206 -34.15 -45.62 -59.46
C SER A 206 -33.36 -46.79 -60.07
N GLN A 207 -32.15 -47.05 -59.56
CA GLN A 207 -31.33 -48.20 -59.95
C GLN A 207 -32.03 -49.53 -59.61
N LEU A 208 -32.66 -49.63 -58.45
CA LEU A 208 -33.41 -50.83 -58.06
C LEU A 208 -34.60 -51.07 -59.00
N LYS A 209 -35.36 -50.01 -59.34
CA LYS A 209 -36.47 -50.12 -60.31
C LYS A 209 -35.98 -50.58 -61.68
N GLU A 210 -34.87 -50.02 -62.18
CA GLU A 210 -34.28 -50.43 -63.45
C GLU A 210 -33.82 -51.89 -63.42
N VAL A 211 -33.15 -52.33 -62.34
CA VAL A 211 -32.75 -53.74 -62.16
C VAL A 211 -33.97 -54.65 -62.05
N GLU A 212 -35.03 -54.24 -61.35
CA GLU A 212 -36.28 -55.00 -61.28
C GLU A 212 -36.93 -55.15 -62.66
N GLU A 213 -36.93 -54.11 -63.49
CA GLU A 213 -37.41 -54.17 -64.88
C GLU A 213 -36.55 -55.09 -65.74
N GLN A 214 -35.22 -55.01 -65.62
CA GLN A 214 -34.30 -55.93 -66.29
C GLN A 214 -34.51 -57.38 -65.84
N LEU A 215 -34.75 -57.63 -64.55
CA LEU A 215 -35.07 -58.97 -64.03
C LEU A 215 -36.42 -59.47 -64.54
N LYS A 216 -37.44 -58.60 -64.63
CA LYS A 216 -38.75 -58.95 -65.21
C LYS A 216 -38.61 -59.34 -66.68
N THR A 217 -37.92 -58.55 -67.48
CA THR A 217 -37.68 -58.84 -68.91
C THR A 217 -36.86 -60.13 -69.09
N LEU A 218 -35.80 -60.33 -68.31
CA LEU A 218 -35.04 -61.59 -68.31
C LEU A 218 -35.92 -62.77 -67.89
N SER A 219 -36.74 -62.64 -66.84
CA SER A 219 -37.64 -63.71 -66.42
C SER A 219 -38.65 -64.09 -67.50
N GLN A 220 -39.17 -63.10 -68.26
CA GLN A 220 -40.06 -63.31 -69.40
C GLN A 220 -39.34 -64.07 -70.51
N THR A 221 -38.12 -63.65 -70.89
CA THR A 221 -37.34 -64.35 -71.91
C THR A 221 -36.99 -65.79 -71.50
N VAL A 222 -36.65 -66.03 -70.23
CA VAL A 222 -36.41 -67.37 -69.69
C VAL A 222 -37.69 -68.20 -69.69
N HIS A 223 -38.84 -67.62 -69.32
CA HIS A 223 -40.13 -68.29 -69.39
C HIS A 223 -40.48 -68.69 -70.82
N ASP A 224 -40.27 -67.78 -71.78
CA ASP A 224 -40.46 -68.03 -73.19
C ASP A 224 -39.53 -69.12 -73.71
N LEU A 225 -38.27 -69.16 -73.29
CA LEU A 225 -37.32 -70.22 -73.64
C LEU A 225 -37.69 -71.57 -73.00
N LYS A 226 -38.26 -71.56 -71.79
CA LYS A 226 -38.68 -72.76 -71.04
C LYS A 226 -40.01 -73.34 -71.55
N GLN A 227 -40.82 -72.56 -72.25
CA GLN A 227 -42.02 -73.07 -72.91
C GLN A 227 -41.62 -74.16 -73.92
N PRO A 228 -42.20 -75.37 -73.83
CA PRO A 228 -41.77 -76.46 -74.68
C PRO A 228 -42.07 -76.13 -76.13
N TRP A 229 -41.11 -76.43 -77.01
CA TRP A 229 -41.08 -76.00 -78.42
C TRP A 229 -42.38 -76.31 -79.20
N TRP A 230 -43.09 -77.37 -78.84
CA TRP A 230 -44.38 -77.72 -79.45
C TRP A 230 -45.50 -76.72 -79.15
N LYS A 231 -45.49 -76.06 -77.98
CA LYS A 231 -46.51 -75.07 -77.59
C LYS A 231 -46.40 -73.77 -78.40
N LYS A 232 -45.19 -73.43 -78.89
CA LYS A 232 -44.95 -72.30 -79.79
C LYS A 232 -45.42 -72.55 -81.23
N MET A 233 -45.54 -73.82 -81.65
CA MET A 233 -45.90 -74.18 -83.03
C MET A 233 -47.39 -74.50 -83.23
N PHE A 234 -48.15 -74.78 -82.17
CA PHE A 234 -49.54 -75.26 -82.27
C PHE A 234 -50.58 -74.46 -81.46
N GLY A 235 -50.22 -73.32 -80.86
CA GLY A 235 -51.15 -72.46 -80.10
C GLY A 235 -51.91 -71.47 -80.99
N ILE A 236 -53.20 -71.73 -81.21
CA ILE A 236 -54.17 -70.87 -81.93
C ILE A 236 -54.61 -69.70 -81.03
N SER A 237 -54.70 -68.49 -81.59
CA SER A 237 -55.22 -67.26 -80.96
C SER A 237 -56.74 -67.12 -81.16
N PRO A 238 -57.50 -66.59 -80.17
CA PRO A 238 -58.80 -65.99 -80.41
C PRO A 238 -58.79 -64.45 -80.26
N GLU A 239 -59.60 -63.81 -81.10
CA GLU A 239 -59.85 -62.37 -81.30
C GLU A 239 -60.69 -61.68 -80.19
N ALA A 240 -60.44 -60.36 -80.06
CA ALA A 240 -61.36 -59.20 -79.94
C ALA A 240 -62.29 -58.92 -78.73
N ASP A 241 -62.43 -57.59 -78.50
CA ASP A 241 -63.51 -56.76 -77.93
C ASP A 241 -63.71 -56.54 -76.41
N ALA A 242 -63.62 -55.27 -75.97
CA ALA A 242 -64.74 -54.51 -75.39
C ALA A 242 -64.37 -53.07 -74.92
N THR A 243 -65.10 -52.10 -75.45
CA THR A 243 -65.20 -50.68 -75.07
C THR A 243 -66.24 -50.42 -73.95
N LYS A 244 -66.00 -49.44 -73.06
CA LYS A 244 -66.89 -48.34 -72.54
C LYS A 244 -66.91 -48.08 -71.01
N SER A 245 -67.01 -46.78 -70.69
CA SER A 245 -67.60 -46.12 -69.49
C SER A 245 -66.89 -46.28 -68.14
N SER A 246 -66.81 -45.33 -67.21
CA SER A 246 -67.32 -43.96 -67.04
C SER A 246 -66.57 -43.31 -65.86
N GLN A 247 -66.48 -41.98 -65.89
CA GLN A 247 -66.63 -41.02 -64.77
C GLN A 247 -66.82 -41.58 -63.34
N ASN A 248 -66.13 -41.01 -62.34
CA ASN A 248 -66.67 -39.97 -61.42
C ASN A 248 -65.86 -39.90 -60.10
N GLU A 249 -65.64 -38.67 -59.58
CA GLU A 249 -65.55 -38.25 -58.15
C GLU A 249 -64.60 -39.03 -57.19
N GLN A 250 -63.75 -38.42 -56.36
CA GLN A 250 -63.62 -37.11 -55.72
C GLN A 250 -62.17 -36.95 -55.24
#